data_AF-A0A7L4NQD7-F1
#
_entry.id   AF-A0A7L4NQD7-F1
#
_cell.length_a   1.000
_cell.length_b   1.000
_cell.length_c   1.000
_cell.angle_alpha   90.00
_cell.angle_beta   90.00
_cell.angle_gamma   90.00
#
_symmetry.space_group_name_H-M   'P 1'
#
loop_
_entity.id
_entity.type
_entity.pdbx_description
1 polymer ?
#
loop_
_entity_poly.entity_id
_entity_poly.type
_entity_poly.pdbx_seq_one_letter_code
_entity_poly.pdbx_strand_id
1 'polypeptide(L)' 'FQRWFLYPPAQTPLFHPNETTLAWLHHTYPALLPAQRPLECTLRPGELLYFPDRWWHATLNLDTSVFISTFLG' A
#
# COMPACT_ATOMS: atom_id res chain seq x y z
N PHE A 1 -5.87 1.57 12.82
CA PHE A 1 -4.95 2.30 11.92
C PHE A 1 -4.89 1.63 10.55
N GLN A 2 -4.52 2.35 9.48
CA GLN A 2 -4.39 1.77 8.13
C GLN A 2 -2.95 1.91 7.63
N ARG A 3 -2.26 0.79 7.38
CA ARG A 3 -0.94 0.81 6.73
C ARG A 3 -1.11 0.85 5.22
N TRP A 4 -0.33 1.69 4.56
CA TRP A 4 -0.30 1.87 3.10
C TRP A 4 1.08 1.53 2.56
N PHE A 5 1.08 0.91 1.39
CA PHE A 5 2.25 0.61 0.58
C PHE A 5 2.03 1.24 -0.79
N LEU A 6 2.96 2.04 -1.28
CA LEU A 6 2.83 2.82 -2.51
C LEU A 6 4.03 2.61 -3.41
N TYR A 7 3.78 2.47 -4.72
CA TYR A 7 4.81 2.54 -5.75
C TYR A 7 4.43 3.53 -6.85
N PRO A 8 5.41 4.28 -7.38
CA PRO A 8 5.17 5.12 -8.55
C PRO A 8 4.79 4.25 -9.76
N PRO A 9 4.07 4.80 -10.75
CA PRO A 9 3.58 4.03 -11.91
C PRO A 9 4.69 3.32 -12.70
N ALA A 10 5.90 3.91 -12.72
CA ALA A 10 7.06 3.36 -13.42
C ALA A 10 7.71 2.15 -12.72
N GLN A 11 7.33 1.85 -11.48
CA GLN A 11 7.87 0.74 -10.70
C GLN A 11 6.76 -0.27 -10.42
N THR A 12 6.73 -1.34 -11.20
CA THR A 12 5.78 -2.42 -10.99
C THR A 12 6.17 -3.21 -9.73
N PRO A 13 5.28 -3.32 -8.73
CA PRO A 13 5.54 -4.14 -7.56
C PRO A 13 5.62 -5.62 -7.93
N LEU A 14 6.43 -6.38 -7.18
CA LEU A 14 6.38 -7.83 -7.22
C LEU A 14 5.21 -8.30 -6.35
N PHE A 15 4.12 -8.78 -6.95
CA PHE A 15 2.98 -9.34 -6.24
C PHE A 15 2.31 -10.44 -7.07
N HIS A 16 1.57 -11.33 -6.41
CA HIS A 16 0.71 -12.29 -7.08
C HIS A 16 -0.75 -11.79 -7.04
N PRO A 17 -1.49 -11.74 -8.17
CA PRO A 17 -2.84 -11.17 -8.21
C PRO A 17 -3.86 -11.84 -7.26
N ASN A 18 -3.64 -13.11 -6.94
CA ASN A 18 -4.50 -13.89 -6.03
C ASN A 18 -3.99 -13.93 -4.58
N GLU A 19 -2.96 -13.16 -4.24
CA GLU A 19 -2.41 -13.10 -2.89
C GLU A 19 -2.94 -11.87 -2.15
N THR A 20 -3.27 -12.02 -0.87
CA THR A 20 -3.70 -10.91 -0.02
C THR A 20 -2.51 -10.03 0.38
N THR A 21 -2.75 -8.75 0.70
CA THR A 21 -1.68 -7.86 1.20
C THR A 21 -0.94 -8.45 2.42
N LEU A 22 -1.66 -9.14 3.30
CA LEU A 22 -1.06 -9.77 4.49
C LEU A 22 -0.11 -10.92 4.10
N ALA A 23 -0.54 -11.82 3.21
CA ALA A 23 0.29 -12.91 2.74
C ALA A 23 1.53 -12.38 1.98
N TRP A 24 1.34 -11.39 1.11
CA TRP A 24 2.43 -10.69 0.43
C TRP A 24 3.44 -10.08 1.41
N LEU A 25 2.95 -9.43 2.48
CA LEU A 25 3.79 -8.84 3.52
C LEU A 25 4.61 -9.89 4.30
N HIS A 26 4.10 -11.10 4.45
CA HIS A 26 4.81 -12.18 5.14
C HIS A 26 5.77 -12.95 4.24
N HIS A 27 5.41 -13.19 2.98
CA HIS A 27 6.16 -14.10 2.10
C HIS A 27 7.06 -13.38 1.10
N THR A 28 6.63 -12.24 0.57
CA THR A 28 7.32 -11.53 -0.51
C THR A 28 8.09 -10.32 -0.01
N TYR A 29 7.45 -9.47 0.80
CA TYR A 29 8.04 -8.22 1.29
C TYR A 29 9.40 -8.40 1.99
N PRO A 30 9.64 -9.41 2.87
CA PRO A 30 10.92 -9.57 3.55
C PRO A 30 12.09 -9.88 2.58
N ALA A 31 11.78 -10.44 1.41
CA ALA A 31 12.77 -10.77 0.39
C ALA A 31 13.09 -9.61 -0.56
N LEU A 32 12.37 -8.48 -0.48
CA LEU A 32 12.59 -7.33 -1.35
C LEU A 32 13.93 -6.64 -1.02
N LEU A 33 14.68 -6.34 -2.07
CA LEU A 33 15.86 -5.48 -1.97
C LEU A 33 15.42 -4.07 -1.51
N PRO A 34 16.28 -3.32 -0.80
CA PRO A 34 15.92 -1.97 -0.32
C PRO A 34 15.38 -1.04 -1.42
N ALA A 35 15.94 -1.08 -2.62
CA ALA A 35 15.48 -0.27 -3.77
C ALA A 35 14.12 -0.70 -4.36
N GLN A 36 13.65 -1.89 -4.00
CA GLN A 36 12.36 -2.44 -4.44
C GLN A 36 11.29 -2.31 -3.35
N ARG A 37 11.61 -1.73 -2.19
CA ARG A 37 10.63 -1.55 -1.13
C ARG A 37 9.66 -0.41 -1.48
N PRO A 38 8.40 -0.53 -1.07
CA PRO A 38 7.42 0.53 -1.28
C PRO A 38 7.74 1.77 -0.44
N LEU A 39 7.13 2.89 -0.81
CA LEU A 39 6.89 3.96 0.14
C LEU A 39 5.81 3.53 1.12
N GLU A 40 6.03 3.79 2.41
CA GLU A 40 5.16 3.27 3.46
C GLU A 40 4.75 4.36 4.44
N CYS A 41 3.48 4.32 4.84
CA CYS A 41 2.97 5.12 5.93
C CYS A 41 1.83 4.40 6.66
N THR A 42 1.54 4.86 7.87
CA THR A 42 0.39 4.39 8.64
C THR A 42 -0.51 5.57 8.92
N LEU A 43 -1.72 5.55 8.36
CA LEU A 43 -2.71 6.58 8.59
C LEU A 43 -3.46 6.35 9.90
N ARG A 44 -3.56 7.43 10.67
CA ARG A 44 -4.36 7.56 11.88
C ARG A 44 -5.72 8.20 11.57
N PRO A 45 -6.72 8.05 12.46
CA PRO A 45 -8.00 8.71 12.29
C PRO A 45 -7.83 10.23 12.11
N GLY A 46 -8.47 10.78 11.07
CA GLY A 46 -8.40 12.20 10.71
C GLY A 46 -7.21 12.59 9.83
N GLU A 47 -6.26 11.70 9.56
CA GLU A 47 -5.17 11.96 8.61
C GLU A 47 -5.61 11.71 7.17
N LEU A 48 -4.99 12.42 6.23
CA LEU A 48 -5.24 12.34 4.80
C LEU A 48 -3.97 11.90 4.07
N LEU A 49 -4.13 11.01 3.10
CA LEU A 49 -3.10 10.65 2.13
C LEU A 49 -3.58 11.03 0.74
N TYR A 50 -2.73 11.73 0.00
CA TYR A 50 -2.92 12.00 -1.42
C TYR A 50 -1.76 11.42 -2.21
N PHE A 51 -2.07 10.77 -3.34
CA PHE A 51 -1.09 10.38 -4.35
C PHE A 51 -1.68 10.57 -5.75
N PRO A 52 -0.85 10.88 -6.77
CA PRO A 52 -1.31 11.09 -8.15
C PRO A 52 -1.94 9.85 -8.81
N ASP A 53 -2.45 10.06 -10.02
CA ASP A 53 -3.05 9.00 -10.83
C ASP A 53 -2.07 7.83 -11.10
N ARG A 54 -2.65 6.64 -11.26
CA ARG A 54 -1.94 5.41 -11.69
C ARG A 54 -0.88 4.86 -10.72
N TRP A 55 -0.78 5.39 -9.51
CA TRP A 55 0.08 4.80 -8.48
C TRP A 55 -0.43 3.43 -8.04
N TRP A 56 0.49 2.48 -7.95
CA TRP A 56 0.20 1.18 -7.36
C TRP A 56 0.07 1.37 -5.85
N HIS A 57 -0.93 0.73 -5.26
CA HIS A 57 -1.14 0.81 -3.83
C HIS A 57 -1.72 -0.49 -3.27
N ALA A 58 -1.33 -0.80 -2.04
CA ALA A 58 -1.93 -1.84 -1.23
C ALA A 58 -2.18 -1.29 0.19
N THR A 59 -3.25 -1.77 0.83
CA THR A 59 -3.59 -1.38 2.20
C THR A 59 -3.66 -2.60 3.10
N LEU A 60 -3.34 -2.41 4.38
CA LEU A 60 -3.50 -3.40 5.44
C LEU A 60 -4.16 -2.74 6.66
N ASN A 61 -5.29 -3.28 7.09
CA ASN A 61 -5.96 -2.85 8.32
C ASN A 61 -5.14 -3.35 9.51
N LEU A 62 -4.67 -2.45 10.37
CA LEU A 62 -3.96 -2.82 11.60
C LEU A 62 -4.92 -2.97 12.79
N ASP A 63 -6.09 -2.34 12.71
CA ASP A 63 -7.21 -2.50 13.65
C ASP A 63 -8.53 -2.46 12.87
N THR A 64 -9.65 -2.65 13.56
CA THR A 64 -10.97 -2.33 13.02
C THR A 64 -11.01 -0.86 12.61
N SER A 65 -11.08 -0.61 11.29
CA SER A 65 -11.07 0.73 10.70
C SER A 65 -11.99 0.82 9.48
N VAL A 66 -12.43 2.05 9.22
CA VAL A 66 -13.10 2.44 7.96
C VAL A 66 -12.24 3.50 7.30
N PHE A 67 -12.03 3.39 5.99
CA PHE A 67 -11.40 4.43 5.17
C PHE A 67 -12.35 4.81 4.04
N ILE A 68 -12.22 6.04 3.55
CA ILE A 68 -12.95 6.56 2.40
C ILE A 68 -11.92 7.04 1.38
N SER A 69 -12.11 6.68 0.12
CA SER A 69 -11.30 7.18 -0.99
C SER A 69 -12.19 7.98 -1.94
N THR A 70 -11.64 9.07 -2.48
CA THR A 70 -12.28 9.89 -3.51
C THR A 70 -11.28 10.13 -4.63
N PHE A 71 -11.78 10.24 -5.86
CA PHE A 71 -10.99 10.50 -7.05
C PHE A 71 -11.38 11.88 -7.56
N LEU A 72 -10.38 12.75 -7.67
CA LEU A 72 -10.55 14.07 -8.27
C LEU A 72 -10.35 13.90 -9.78
N GLY A 73 -11.44 14.10 -10.54
CA GLY A 73 -11.46 13.98 -11.99
C GLY A 73 -10.81 15.14 -12.71
#